data_AF-A0A9D3RNH0-F1
#
_entry.id   AF-A0A9D3RNH0-F1
#
_cell.length_a   1.000
_cell.length_b   1.000
_cell.length_c   1.000
_cell.angle_alpha   90.00
_cell.angle_beta   90.00
_cell.angle_gamma   90.00
#
_symmetry.space_group_name_H-M   'P 1'
#
loop_
_entity.id
_entity.type
_entity.pdbx_description
1 polymer ?
#
loop_
_entity_poly.entity_id
_entity_poly.type
_entity_poly.pdbx_seq_one_letter_code
_entity_poly.pdbx_strand_id
1 'polypeptide(L)'
;MSDFFTSLSLFPLINWFCRTHSETLRILIILVYTLVKVTDAADARKNTRGPRPAATAGARGGAPQAARAPDKIPPRREQPDPIPPKPEEVPLGTGVKMERKAVEAVEQLTRGQSRNPHWYSWRKYRITASMAHQVSHSRFVNGRGHAPPVSYLTAITGEKRGVKTRAMSWGIDNEPRVAREYERLKSTALGRQVRVQDCGLFIDPERSWLAASPDGIVEDAESGERLLGLEIKCPYKHRDRTVAEACREDRQFCLELKPKVGEGEPQYRLKTNHPYYTQVQCQMAVVGLHKADFVVFTRKEIAIVPVTFDPEFWKSTLTKMEKFYKDAVLPHLQKKGKGPPVQQREE
;
A
#
# COMPACT_ATOMS: atom_id res chain seq x y z
N MET A 1 44.89 3.02 -45.30
CA MET A 1 44.69 4.48 -45.45
C MET A 1 43.29 4.81 -44.98
N SER A 2 43.23 5.45 -43.80
CA SER A 2 42.22 6.41 -43.30
C SER A 2 40.73 6.30 -43.69
N ASP A 3 39.92 5.99 -42.66
CA ASP A 3 38.72 6.70 -42.14
C ASP A 3 37.71 7.43 -43.04
N PHE A 4 36.44 7.34 -42.58
CA PHE A 4 35.27 8.26 -42.67
C PHE A 4 34.00 7.78 -43.43
N PHE A 5 32.99 7.25 -42.71
CA PHE A 5 31.67 7.89 -42.41
C PHE A 5 30.63 6.89 -41.85
N THR A 6 30.30 7.10 -40.56
CA THR A 6 28.99 7.07 -39.89
C THR A 6 27.99 5.91 -40.00
N SER A 7 27.73 5.33 -38.83
CA SER A 7 26.45 4.77 -38.35
C SER A 7 25.21 5.57 -38.77
N LEU A 8 24.32 4.97 -39.57
CA LEU A 8 22.91 5.33 -39.62
C LEU A 8 22.13 4.51 -38.58
N SER A 9 21.59 5.17 -37.56
CA SER A 9 20.62 4.58 -36.64
C SER A 9 19.33 4.24 -37.38
N LEU A 10 18.84 2.99 -37.30
CA LEU A 10 17.55 2.55 -37.87
C LEU A 10 16.30 3.14 -37.18
N PHE A 11 16.47 3.91 -36.11
CA PHE A 11 15.37 4.46 -35.31
C PHE A 11 14.43 5.46 -36.04
N PRO A 12 14.88 6.32 -36.97
CA PRO A 12 14.00 7.28 -37.63
C PRO A 12 13.06 6.64 -38.65
N LEU A 13 13.48 5.58 -39.36
CA LEU A 13 12.62 4.88 -40.33
C LEU A 13 11.50 4.10 -39.65
N ILE A 14 11.77 3.49 -38.49
CA ILE A 14 10.76 2.77 -37.70
C ILE A 14 9.73 3.75 -37.13
N ASN A 15 10.15 4.92 -36.65
CA ASN A 15 9.23 5.92 -36.11
C ASN A 15 8.38 6.60 -37.19
N TRP A 16 8.89 6.80 -38.40
CA TRP A 16 8.11 7.32 -39.51
C TRP A 16 7.09 6.28 -40.02
N PHE A 17 7.50 5.01 -40.15
CA PHE A 17 6.62 3.93 -40.61
C PHE A 17 5.54 3.57 -39.57
N CYS A 18 5.85 3.67 -38.27
CA CYS A 18 4.88 3.44 -37.19
C CYS A 18 3.79 4.51 -37.08
N ARG A 19 3.93 5.68 -37.72
CA ARG A 19 2.93 6.76 -37.66
C ARG A 19 1.85 6.68 -38.75
N THR A 20 1.98 5.80 -39.74
CA THR A 20 1.13 5.85 -40.95
C THR A 20 0.28 4.61 -41.23
N HIS A 21 0.32 3.55 -40.41
CA HIS A 21 -0.46 2.32 -40.70
C HIS A 21 -1.19 1.72 -39.49
N SER A 22 -2.32 1.07 -39.79
CA SER A 22 -3.31 0.47 -38.87
C SER A 22 -2.72 -0.50 -37.82
N GLU A 23 -3.34 -0.53 -36.64
CA GLU A 23 -2.97 -1.34 -35.45
C GLU A 23 -2.76 -2.84 -35.74
N THR A 24 -3.40 -3.39 -36.77
CA THR A 24 -3.22 -4.79 -37.18
C THR A 24 -1.79 -5.09 -37.68
N LEU A 25 -1.10 -4.12 -38.29
CA LEU A 25 0.27 -4.30 -38.76
C LEU A 25 1.28 -4.24 -37.60
N ARG A 26 0.96 -3.50 -36.52
CA ARG A 26 1.78 -3.40 -35.30
C ARG A 26 1.83 -4.72 -34.55
N ILE A 27 0.68 -5.40 -34.44
CA ILE A 27 0.57 -6.71 -33.79
C ILE A 27 1.37 -7.77 -34.58
N LEU A 28 1.35 -7.72 -35.91
CA LEU A 28 2.08 -8.67 -36.74
C LEU A 28 3.60 -8.52 -36.60
N ILE A 29 4.12 -7.28 -36.53
CA ILE A 29 5.55 -7.01 -36.35
C ILE A 29 6.03 -7.46 -34.96
N ILE A 30 5.24 -7.23 -33.90
CA ILE A 30 5.55 -7.68 -32.54
C ILE A 30 5.58 -9.20 -32.46
N LEU A 31 4.62 -9.89 -33.10
CA LEU A 31 4.59 -11.36 -33.15
C LEU A 31 5.80 -11.93 -33.88
N VAL A 32 6.20 -11.35 -35.01
CA VAL A 32 7.38 -11.79 -35.77
C VAL A 32 8.68 -11.59 -34.95
N TYR A 33 8.83 -10.44 -34.27
CA TYR A 33 9.99 -10.20 -33.39
C TYR A 33 10.04 -11.13 -32.18
N THR A 34 8.88 -11.52 -31.65
CA THR A 34 8.82 -12.45 -30.50
C THR A 34 9.14 -13.87 -30.93
N LEU A 35 8.70 -14.30 -32.11
CA LEU A 35 9.02 -15.60 -32.69
C LEU A 35 10.52 -15.77 -32.99
N VAL A 36 11.19 -14.74 -33.52
CA VAL A 36 12.65 -14.77 -33.76
C VAL A 36 13.44 -14.89 -32.45
N LYS A 37 13.02 -14.23 -31.37
CA LYS A 37 13.69 -14.36 -30.07
C LYS A 37 13.47 -15.70 -29.39
N VAL A 38 12.35 -16.37 -29.66
CA VAL A 38 12.06 -17.70 -29.12
C VAL A 38 12.89 -18.77 -29.85
N THR A 39 13.15 -18.62 -31.15
CA THR A 39 14.04 -19.54 -31.88
C THR A 39 15.50 -19.42 -31.43
N ASP A 40 16.00 -18.21 -31.17
CA ASP A 40 17.37 -18.00 -30.68
C ASP A 40 17.59 -18.57 -29.26
N ALA A 41 16.54 -18.59 -28.42
CA ALA A 41 16.59 -19.15 -27.07
C ALA A 41 16.50 -20.69 -27.04
N ALA A 42 15.92 -21.31 -28.07
CA ALA A 42 15.78 -22.75 -28.18
C ALA A 42 17.08 -23.45 -28.63
N ASP A 43 17.90 -22.79 -29.45
CA ASP A 43 19.21 -23.30 -29.88
C ASP A 43 20.29 -23.22 -28.77
N ALA A 44 20.12 -22.33 -27.80
CA ALA A 44 21.06 -22.19 -26.68
C ALA A 44 20.96 -23.30 -25.61
N ARG A 45 19.95 -24.19 -25.66
CA ARG A 45 19.74 -25.28 -24.67
C ARG A 45 20.20 -26.67 -25.10
N LYS A 46 20.84 -26.81 -26.27
CA LYS A 46 21.39 -28.10 -26.75
C LYS A 46 22.91 -28.10 -26.87
N ASN A 47 23.67 -27.68 -25.86
CA ASN A 47 25.07 -28.12 -25.75
C ASN A 47 25.69 -27.83 -24.38
N THR A 48 25.79 -28.83 -23.51
CA THR A 48 26.82 -28.91 -22.46
C THR A 48 26.93 -30.36 -21.96
N ARG A 49 27.86 -31.13 -22.54
CA ARG A 49 28.38 -32.40 -21.99
C ARG A 49 29.78 -32.11 -21.42
N GLY A 50 29.97 -32.30 -20.12
CA GLY A 50 31.28 -32.31 -19.45
C GLY A 50 31.82 -33.73 -19.23
N PRO A 51 33.13 -33.93 -19.01
CA PRO A 51 33.82 -35.19 -19.30
C PRO A 51 33.88 -36.19 -18.13
N ARG A 52 33.98 -37.48 -18.48
CA ARG A 52 34.27 -38.64 -17.61
C ARG A 52 35.71 -38.61 -17.09
N PRO A 53 36.00 -39.13 -15.87
CA PRO A 53 37.35 -39.54 -15.51
C PRO A 53 37.59 -41.04 -15.73
N ALA A 54 38.82 -41.36 -16.10
CA ALA A 54 39.36 -42.71 -16.31
C ALA A 54 39.85 -43.35 -14.99
N ALA A 55 39.90 -44.68 -14.99
CA ALA A 55 40.37 -45.51 -13.90
C ALA A 55 41.91 -45.63 -13.85
N THR A 56 42.46 -45.84 -12.66
CA THR A 56 43.71 -46.60 -12.43
C THR A 56 43.73 -47.19 -11.01
N ALA A 57 44.32 -48.37 -10.89
CA ALA A 57 44.33 -49.26 -9.74
C ALA A 57 45.58 -49.07 -8.84
N GLY A 58 45.53 -49.53 -7.58
CA GLY A 58 46.74 -49.76 -6.78
C GLY A 58 46.59 -49.85 -5.25
N ALA A 59 46.38 -51.09 -4.76
CA ALA A 59 46.98 -51.73 -3.58
C ALA A 59 46.96 -51.11 -2.13
N ARG A 60 46.39 -51.94 -1.22
CA ARG A 60 46.85 -52.36 0.13
C ARG A 60 46.80 -51.40 1.34
N GLY A 61 45.96 -51.79 2.31
CA GLY A 61 46.34 -52.01 3.72
C GLY A 61 46.03 -50.91 4.75
N GLY A 62 45.23 -51.24 5.78
CA GLY A 62 45.16 -50.46 7.04
C GLY A 62 43.74 -50.36 7.65
N ALA A 63 43.61 -50.75 8.92
CA ALA A 63 42.38 -50.81 9.73
C ALA A 63 41.70 -49.44 9.99
N PRO A 64 40.44 -49.38 10.46
CA PRO A 64 39.62 -48.16 10.43
C PRO A 64 39.88 -47.23 11.62
N GLN A 65 39.93 -45.92 11.37
CA GLN A 65 39.81 -44.88 12.40
C GLN A 65 38.42 -44.22 12.28
N ALA A 66 37.74 -44.11 13.42
CA ALA A 66 36.38 -43.61 13.55
C ALA A 66 36.25 -42.14 13.07
N ALA A 67 35.40 -41.91 12.08
CA ALA A 67 34.97 -40.57 11.68
C ALA A 67 33.90 -40.06 12.66
N ARG A 68 34.14 -38.89 13.27
CA ARG A 68 33.17 -38.17 14.09
C ARG A 68 31.95 -37.75 13.26
N ALA A 69 30.76 -37.96 13.81
CA ALA A 69 29.51 -37.45 13.26
C ALA A 69 29.51 -35.90 13.25
N PRO A 70 28.86 -35.25 12.27
CA PRO A 70 28.70 -33.81 12.28
C PRO A 70 27.77 -33.40 13.42
N ASP A 71 28.19 -32.38 14.18
CA ASP A 71 27.41 -31.81 15.28
C ASP A 71 26.03 -31.37 14.80
N LYS A 72 24.98 -31.89 15.46
CA LYS A 72 23.61 -31.42 15.26
C LYS A 72 23.54 -29.96 15.72
N ILE A 73 23.31 -29.06 14.76
CA ILE A 73 22.94 -27.66 15.04
C ILE A 73 21.70 -27.71 15.95
N PRO A 74 21.73 -27.13 17.16
CA PRO A 74 20.57 -27.16 18.03
C PRO A 74 19.43 -26.34 17.39
N PRO A 75 18.16 -26.77 17.55
CA PRO A 75 17.03 -26.03 17.00
C PRO A 75 17.06 -24.61 17.55
N ARG A 76 16.96 -23.63 16.64
CA ARG A 76 16.88 -22.21 16.97
C ARG A 76 15.67 -22.04 17.88
N ARG A 77 15.90 -21.71 19.16
CA ARG A 77 14.83 -21.37 20.09
C ARG A 77 13.98 -20.27 19.45
N GLU A 78 12.73 -20.58 19.13
CA GLU A 78 11.73 -19.57 18.80
C GLU A 78 11.66 -18.65 20.03
N GLN A 79 12.15 -17.42 19.88
CA GLN A 79 11.94 -16.42 20.91
C GLN A 79 10.43 -16.14 20.96
N PRO A 80 9.82 -16.08 22.15
CA PRO A 80 8.40 -15.77 22.26
C PRO A 80 8.11 -14.46 21.54
N ASP A 81 6.97 -14.40 20.85
CA ASP A 81 6.56 -13.19 20.15
C ASP A 81 6.61 -11.99 21.11
N PRO A 82 7.27 -10.88 20.71
CA PRO A 82 7.44 -9.75 21.60
C PRO A 82 6.07 -9.21 22.00
N ILE A 83 5.82 -9.14 23.30
CA ILE A 83 4.64 -8.47 23.85
C ILE A 83 4.74 -7.01 23.41
N PRO A 84 3.77 -6.48 22.63
CA PRO A 84 3.82 -5.08 22.22
C PRO A 84 3.78 -4.17 23.46
N PRO A 85 4.54 -3.05 23.47
CA PRO A 85 4.48 -2.09 24.58
C PRO A 85 3.07 -1.56 24.73
N LYS A 86 2.69 -1.03 25.88
CA LYS A 86 1.37 -0.37 26.00
C LYS A 86 1.37 0.98 25.26
N PRO A 87 0.22 1.44 24.73
CA PRO A 87 0.14 2.75 24.08
C PRO A 87 0.68 3.90 24.94
N GLU A 88 0.50 3.83 26.26
CA GLU A 88 0.92 4.82 27.25
C GLU A 88 2.44 4.84 27.51
N GLU A 89 3.14 3.76 27.15
CA GLU A 89 4.59 3.62 27.35
C GLU A 89 5.39 4.19 26.18
N VAL A 90 4.76 4.42 25.02
CA VAL A 90 5.41 4.97 23.83
C VAL A 90 5.43 6.51 23.94
N PRO A 91 6.60 7.16 24.00
CA PRO A 91 6.68 8.61 24.06
C PRO A 91 6.03 9.26 22.84
N LEU A 92 5.54 10.49 23.00
CA LEU A 92 4.98 11.28 21.92
C LEU A 92 5.99 12.34 21.47
N GLY A 93 6.23 12.42 20.16
CA GLY A 93 7.10 13.44 19.59
C GLY A 93 7.30 13.24 18.09
N THR A 94 7.67 14.29 17.37
CA THR A 94 7.94 14.19 15.92
C THR A 94 9.21 13.38 15.59
N GLY A 95 10.15 13.28 16.55
CA GLY A 95 11.37 12.48 16.43
C GLY A 95 11.27 11.08 17.05
N VAL A 96 10.14 10.70 17.65
CA VAL A 96 9.97 9.39 18.29
C VAL A 96 9.77 8.32 17.23
N LYS A 97 10.70 7.36 17.21
CA LYS A 97 10.66 6.17 16.37
C LYS A 97 10.16 4.96 17.16
N MET A 98 9.67 3.95 16.44
CA MET A 98 9.29 2.66 17.01
C MET A 98 10.00 1.53 16.27
N GLU A 99 10.41 0.49 17.01
CA GLU A 99 10.99 -0.70 16.40
C GLU A 99 9.98 -1.39 15.48
N ARG A 100 10.44 -1.88 14.32
CA ARG A 100 9.60 -2.56 13.34
C ARG A 100 8.81 -3.72 13.93
N LYS A 101 9.46 -4.56 14.74
CA LYS A 101 8.79 -5.67 15.44
C LYS A 101 7.68 -5.20 16.36
N ALA A 102 7.88 -4.07 17.04
CA ALA A 102 6.87 -3.51 17.93
C ALA A 102 5.65 -3.02 17.15
N VAL A 103 5.84 -2.31 16.03
CA VAL A 103 4.70 -1.85 15.21
C VAL A 103 3.98 -3.01 14.50
N GLU A 104 4.70 -4.06 14.13
CA GLU A 104 4.12 -5.30 13.60
C GLU A 104 3.25 -6.02 14.65
N ALA A 105 3.73 -6.11 15.89
CA ALA A 105 2.94 -6.67 17.00
C ALA A 105 1.69 -5.82 17.30
N VAL A 106 1.79 -4.49 17.18
CA VAL A 106 0.61 -3.60 17.30
C VAL A 106 -0.40 -3.84 16.20
N GLU A 107 0.04 -3.98 14.95
CA GLU A 107 -0.85 -4.31 13.82
C GLU A 107 -1.64 -5.57 14.11
N GLN A 108 -0.96 -6.66 14.50
CA GLN A 108 -1.59 -7.94 14.81
C GLN A 108 -2.56 -7.83 15.99
N LEU A 109 -2.15 -7.18 17.09
CA LEU A 109 -2.98 -6.95 18.28
C LEU A 109 -4.25 -6.17 17.95
N THR A 110 -4.22 -5.31 16.93
CA THR A 110 -5.30 -4.37 16.60
C THR A 110 -6.14 -4.80 15.39
N ARG A 111 -5.91 -6.01 14.84
CA ARG A 111 -6.77 -6.60 13.80
C ARG A 111 -8.23 -6.70 14.26
N GLY A 112 -9.16 -6.60 13.31
CA GLY A 112 -10.59 -6.45 13.58
C GLY A 112 -11.05 -5.00 13.80
N GLN A 113 -10.11 -4.06 13.84
CA GLN A 113 -10.31 -2.61 13.77
C GLN A 113 -11.45 -2.08 14.66
N SER A 114 -12.57 -1.67 14.08
CA SER A 114 -13.71 -1.10 14.83
C SER A 114 -14.34 -2.05 15.87
N ARG A 115 -14.09 -3.35 15.75
CA ARG A 115 -14.52 -4.37 16.73
C ARG A 115 -13.47 -4.64 17.81
N ASN A 116 -12.29 -4.03 17.71
CA ASN A 116 -11.17 -4.25 18.60
C ASN A 116 -10.90 -3.00 19.46
N PRO A 117 -11.08 -3.06 20.79
CA PRO A 117 -10.83 -1.91 21.66
C PRO A 117 -9.36 -1.44 21.66
N HIS A 118 -8.40 -2.35 21.46
CA HIS A 118 -6.98 -1.98 21.36
C HIS A 118 -6.72 -1.07 20.16
N TRP A 119 -7.44 -1.27 19.05
CA TRP A 119 -7.34 -0.42 17.87
C TRP A 119 -7.66 1.04 18.19
N TYR A 120 -8.69 1.29 19.01
CA TYR A 120 -9.02 2.65 19.46
C TYR A 120 -7.95 3.22 20.37
N SER A 121 -7.42 2.43 21.32
CA SER A 121 -6.37 2.88 22.24
C SER A 121 -5.09 3.27 21.49
N TRP A 122 -4.65 2.46 20.53
CA TRP A 122 -3.46 2.74 19.73
C TRP A 122 -3.62 3.90 18.76
N ARG A 123 -4.83 4.24 18.34
CA ARG A 123 -5.09 5.41 17.49
C ARG A 123 -5.01 6.74 18.25
N LYS A 124 -5.18 6.73 19.57
CA LYS A 124 -5.09 7.96 20.37
C LYS A 124 -3.72 8.59 20.19
N TYR A 125 -3.71 9.91 20.14
CA TYR A 125 -2.53 10.75 20.01
C TYR A 125 -1.80 10.60 18.66
N ARG A 126 -2.35 9.86 17.70
CA ARG A 126 -1.77 9.69 16.36
C ARG A 126 -2.66 10.35 15.32
N ILE A 127 -2.04 10.98 14.33
CA ILE A 127 -2.75 11.42 13.12
C ILE A 127 -2.97 10.17 12.28
N THR A 128 -4.24 9.85 12.04
CA THR A 128 -4.62 8.68 11.23
C THR A 128 -4.89 9.07 9.78
N ALA A 129 -4.75 8.14 8.84
CA ALA A 129 -4.96 8.38 7.41
C ALA A 129 -6.29 9.10 7.08
N SER A 130 -7.38 8.74 7.75
CA SER A 130 -8.70 9.38 7.56
C SER A 130 -8.74 10.86 8.00
N MET A 131 -7.81 11.30 8.85
CA MET A 131 -7.65 12.69 9.29
C MET A 131 -6.65 13.47 8.42
N ALA A 132 -5.84 12.78 7.61
CA ALA A 132 -4.71 13.37 6.88
C ALA A 132 -5.14 14.57 6.03
N HIS A 133 -6.25 14.45 5.29
CA HIS A 133 -6.76 15.54 4.46
C HIS A 133 -7.15 16.77 5.28
N GLN A 134 -7.94 16.58 6.34
CA GLN A 134 -8.43 17.70 7.17
C GLN A 134 -7.28 18.44 7.86
N VAL A 135 -6.27 17.69 8.32
CA VAL A 135 -5.07 18.25 8.94
C VAL A 135 -4.24 19.04 7.93
N SER A 136 -3.88 18.42 6.80
CA SER A 136 -3.00 19.03 5.79
C SER A 136 -3.64 20.20 5.06
N HIS A 137 -4.97 20.25 4.98
CA HIS A 137 -5.72 21.36 4.38
C HIS A 137 -6.26 22.36 5.41
N SER A 138 -5.94 22.18 6.69
CA SER A 138 -6.39 23.11 7.74
C SER A 138 -5.88 24.52 7.50
N ARG A 139 -6.68 25.53 7.88
CA ARG A 139 -6.26 26.94 7.79
C ARG A 139 -4.99 27.21 8.61
N PHE A 140 -4.84 26.53 9.75
CA PHE A 140 -3.70 26.64 10.64
C PHE A 140 -2.37 26.32 9.95
N VAL A 141 -2.23 25.12 9.37
CA VAL A 141 -0.94 24.73 8.75
C VAL A 141 -0.62 25.53 7.49
N ASN A 142 -1.66 25.97 6.78
CA ASN A 142 -1.56 26.77 5.56
C ASN A 142 -1.49 28.29 5.82
N GLY A 143 -1.23 28.74 7.05
CA GLY A 143 -0.98 30.16 7.36
C GLY A 143 -2.20 31.08 7.24
N ARG A 144 -3.41 30.50 7.16
CA ARG A 144 -4.68 31.23 7.05
C ARG A 144 -5.46 31.30 8.37
N GLY A 145 -4.89 30.83 9.47
CA GLY A 145 -5.53 30.84 10.79
C GLY A 145 -4.52 30.78 11.92
N HIS A 146 -4.86 31.45 13.03
CA HIS A 146 -3.97 31.63 14.18
C HIS A 146 -4.07 30.49 15.20
N ALA A 147 -5.14 29.69 15.17
CA ALA A 147 -5.38 28.62 16.12
C ALA A 147 -5.72 27.30 15.41
N PRO A 148 -5.30 26.14 15.98
CA PRO A 148 -5.69 24.84 15.47
C PRO A 148 -7.17 24.55 15.75
N PRO A 149 -7.88 23.86 14.85
CA PRO A 149 -9.28 23.50 15.09
C PRO A 149 -9.41 22.53 16.27
N VAL A 150 -10.17 22.93 17.30
CA VAL A 150 -10.40 22.12 18.52
C VAL A 150 -11.01 20.76 18.20
N SER A 151 -11.87 20.68 17.18
CA SER A 151 -12.48 19.43 16.72
C SER A 151 -11.44 18.43 16.20
N TYR A 152 -10.35 18.90 15.61
CA TYR A 152 -9.29 18.04 15.08
C TYR A 152 -8.43 17.52 16.23
N LEU A 153 -8.09 18.38 17.20
CA LEU A 153 -7.41 17.99 18.43
C LEU A 153 -8.22 16.94 19.20
N THR A 154 -9.52 17.16 19.36
CA THR A 154 -10.44 16.22 20.03
C THR A 154 -10.50 14.86 19.30
N ALA A 155 -10.47 14.87 17.97
CA ALA A 155 -10.45 13.65 17.17
C ALA A 155 -9.12 12.88 17.31
N ILE A 156 -7.98 13.57 17.24
CA ILE A 156 -6.64 12.96 17.35
C ILE A 156 -6.38 12.43 18.77
N THR A 157 -6.84 13.15 19.80
CA THR A 157 -6.70 12.73 21.21
C THR A 157 -7.67 11.63 21.64
N GLY A 158 -8.61 11.23 20.76
CA GLY A 158 -9.59 10.19 21.04
C GLY A 158 -10.67 10.59 22.04
N GLU A 159 -10.89 11.89 22.23
CA GLU A 159 -11.91 12.44 23.14
C GLU A 159 -13.28 12.62 22.48
N LYS A 160 -13.34 12.40 21.16
CA LYS A 160 -14.59 12.50 20.41
C LYS A 160 -15.53 11.37 20.81
N ARG A 161 -16.74 11.72 21.27
CA ARG A 161 -17.81 10.75 21.53
C ARG A 161 -18.17 10.00 20.25
N GLY A 162 -18.33 8.68 20.35
CA GLY A 162 -18.75 7.83 19.24
C GLY A 162 -20.17 8.17 18.79
N VAL A 163 -20.36 8.36 17.49
CA VAL A 163 -21.68 8.46 16.86
C VAL A 163 -21.74 7.39 15.79
N LYS A 164 -22.72 6.49 15.88
CA LYS A 164 -22.99 5.51 14.82
C LYS A 164 -24.13 6.05 13.97
N THR A 165 -23.83 6.45 12.74
CA THR A 165 -24.84 6.91 11.78
C THR A 165 -25.31 5.74 10.91
N ARG A 166 -26.48 5.88 10.27
CA ARG A 166 -26.98 4.89 9.29
C ARG A 166 -26.00 4.65 8.15
N ALA A 167 -25.32 5.72 7.70
CA ALA A 167 -24.30 5.60 6.66
C ALA A 167 -23.07 4.81 7.12
N MET A 168 -22.68 4.94 8.39
CA MET A 168 -21.59 4.15 8.97
C MET A 168 -21.97 2.69 9.12
N SER A 169 -23.18 2.38 9.63
CA SER A 169 -23.68 1.00 9.69
C SER A 169 -23.69 0.36 8.30
N TRP A 170 -24.21 1.07 7.30
CA TRP A 170 -24.22 0.60 5.91
C TRP A 170 -22.83 0.26 5.39
N GLY A 171 -21.81 1.07 5.69
CA GLY A 171 -20.41 0.74 5.35
C GLY A 171 -19.96 -0.55 6.02
N ILE A 172 -20.05 -0.59 7.36
CA ILE A 172 -19.62 -1.72 8.19
C ILE A 172 -20.29 -3.04 7.76
N ASP A 173 -21.58 -3.00 7.46
CA ASP A 173 -22.36 -4.20 7.14
C ASP A 173 -22.04 -4.75 5.73
N ASN A 174 -21.61 -3.89 4.79
CA ASN A 174 -21.32 -4.30 3.41
C ASN A 174 -19.84 -4.62 3.17
N GLU A 175 -18.92 -4.01 3.90
CA GLU A 175 -17.47 -4.12 3.68
C GLU A 175 -16.98 -5.58 3.57
N PRO A 176 -17.34 -6.53 4.47
CA PRO A 176 -16.89 -7.92 4.34
C PRO A 176 -17.39 -8.61 3.07
N ARG A 177 -18.62 -8.29 2.62
CA ARG A 177 -19.17 -8.83 1.37
C ARG A 177 -18.44 -8.25 0.16
N VAL A 178 -18.16 -6.95 0.18
CA VAL A 178 -17.46 -6.26 -0.90
C VAL A 178 -16.02 -6.75 -1.03
N ALA A 179 -15.31 -6.99 0.09
CA ALA A 179 -13.96 -7.54 0.09
C ALA A 179 -13.90 -8.91 -0.59
N ARG A 180 -14.83 -9.82 -0.29
CA ARG A 180 -14.91 -11.15 -0.92
C ARG A 180 -15.18 -11.08 -2.43
N GLU A 181 -16.10 -10.21 -2.84
CA GLU A 181 -16.38 -10.06 -4.28
C GLU A 181 -15.22 -9.39 -5.01
N TYR A 182 -14.58 -8.40 -4.38
CA TYR A 182 -13.35 -7.80 -4.90
C TYR A 182 -12.24 -8.85 -5.09
N GLU A 183 -12.02 -9.74 -4.12
CA GLU A 183 -11.02 -10.81 -4.21
C GLU A 183 -11.23 -11.69 -5.45
N ARG A 184 -12.48 -12.11 -5.70
CA ARG A 184 -12.87 -12.90 -6.86
C ARG A 184 -12.64 -12.15 -8.17
N LEU A 185 -13.08 -10.89 -8.25
CA LEU A 185 -12.92 -10.04 -9.41
C LEU A 185 -11.43 -9.78 -9.71
N LYS A 186 -10.64 -9.48 -8.69
CA LYS A 186 -9.21 -9.19 -8.81
C LYS A 186 -8.43 -10.43 -9.23
N SER A 187 -8.75 -11.59 -8.66
CA SER A 187 -8.12 -12.86 -9.06
C SER A 187 -8.37 -13.17 -10.53
N THR A 188 -9.61 -12.99 -10.98
CA THR A 188 -9.99 -13.16 -12.39
C THR A 188 -9.23 -12.18 -13.30
N ALA A 189 -9.17 -10.91 -12.93
CA ALA A 189 -8.51 -9.86 -13.72
C ALA A 189 -6.99 -10.04 -13.83
N LEU A 190 -6.35 -10.62 -12.81
CA LEU A 190 -4.91 -10.89 -12.82
C LEU A 190 -4.54 -12.26 -13.40
N GLY A 191 -5.51 -13.15 -13.62
CA GLY A 191 -5.25 -14.53 -14.03
C GLY A 191 -4.52 -15.38 -12.98
N ARG A 192 -4.53 -14.95 -11.70
CA ARG A 192 -3.92 -15.64 -10.57
C ARG A 192 -4.71 -15.38 -9.29
N GLN A 193 -4.67 -16.30 -8.34
CA GLN A 193 -5.40 -16.15 -7.07
C GLN A 193 -4.76 -15.08 -6.19
N VAL A 194 -5.57 -14.15 -5.69
CA VAL A 194 -5.18 -13.21 -4.65
C VAL A 194 -5.97 -13.46 -3.38
N ARG A 195 -5.46 -12.97 -2.25
CA ARG A 195 -6.13 -13.00 -0.96
C ARG A 195 -6.20 -11.60 -0.39
N VAL A 196 -7.35 -11.21 0.15
CA VAL A 196 -7.51 -10.00 0.95
C VAL A 196 -7.29 -10.37 2.42
N GLN A 197 -6.18 -9.91 3.00
CA GLN A 197 -5.91 -10.06 4.42
C GLN A 197 -6.55 -8.92 5.22
N ASP A 198 -7.26 -9.30 6.28
CA ASP A 198 -7.65 -8.37 7.34
C ASP A 198 -6.39 -7.80 8.01
N CYS A 199 -6.44 -6.52 8.36
CA CYS A 199 -5.32 -5.84 9.03
C CYS A 199 -5.78 -4.92 10.16
N GLY A 200 -4.85 -4.59 11.05
CA GLY A 200 -5.05 -3.71 12.19
C GLY A 200 -4.59 -2.28 11.92
N LEU A 201 -3.93 -1.69 12.91
CA LEU A 201 -3.32 -0.38 12.84
C LEU A 201 -1.83 -0.52 12.50
N PHE A 202 -1.45 -0.02 11.34
CA PHE A 202 -0.06 0.20 11.00
C PHE A 202 0.39 1.54 11.57
N ILE A 203 1.51 1.55 12.28
CA ILE A 203 2.18 2.76 12.78
C ILE A 203 3.45 2.95 11.96
N ASP A 204 3.71 4.18 11.52
CA ASP A 204 4.96 4.49 10.81
C ASP A 204 6.14 4.35 11.79
N PRO A 205 7.11 3.44 11.53
CA PRO A 205 8.22 3.20 12.45
C PRO A 205 9.16 4.41 12.61
N GLU A 206 9.23 5.29 11.61
CA GLU A 206 10.03 6.51 11.65
C GLU A 206 9.25 7.70 12.24
N ARG A 207 7.92 7.55 12.39
CA ARG A 207 6.98 8.60 12.81
C ARG A 207 5.88 8.00 13.65
N SER A 208 6.18 7.71 14.91
CA SER A 208 5.22 7.07 15.84
C SER A 208 3.88 7.83 15.98
N TRP A 209 3.84 9.12 15.63
CA TRP A 209 2.65 9.97 15.60
C TRP A 209 1.74 9.76 14.38
N LEU A 210 2.16 8.98 13.39
CA LEU A 210 1.44 8.72 12.15
C LEU A 210 1.00 7.25 12.08
N ALA A 211 -0.27 7.02 11.71
CA ALA A 211 -0.80 5.66 11.60
C ALA A 211 -1.88 5.53 10.51
N ALA A 212 -2.12 4.30 10.07
CA ALA A 212 -3.12 3.96 9.07
C ALA A 212 -3.73 2.58 9.32
N SER A 213 -4.99 2.42 8.94
CA SER A 213 -5.65 1.11 8.82
C SER A 213 -6.31 1.11 7.45
N PRO A 214 -5.74 0.41 6.45
CA PRO A 214 -6.46 0.11 5.22
C PRO A 214 -7.59 -0.89 5.51
N ASP A 215 -8.54 -1.03 4.60
CA ASP A 215 -9.64 -2.01 4.75
C ASP A 215 -9.13 -3.44 4.44
N GLY A 216 -8.00 -3.58 3.74
CA GLY A 216 -7.29 -4.85 3.61
C GLY A 216 -5.93 -4.72 2.93
N ILE A 217 -5.14 -5.79 3.00
CA ILE A 217 -3.90 -5.96 2.22
C ILE A 217 -4.13 -7.07 1.20
N VAL A 218 -3.89 -6.77 -0.08
CA VAL A 218 -4.05 -7.77 -1.14
C VAL A 218 -2.72 -8.46 -1.36
N GLU A 219 -2.71 -9.77 -1.15
CA GLU A 219 -1.54 -10.63 -1.27
C GLU A 219 -1.71 -11.62 -2.43
N ASP A 220 -0.60 -12.04 -3.02
CA ASP A 220 -0.60 -13.24 -3.85
C ASP A 220 -0.94 -14.46 -2.97
N ALA A 221 -1.89 -15.29 -3.42
CA ALA A 221 -2.37 -16.40 -2.60
C ALA A 221 -1.35 -17.56 -2.48
N GLU A 222 -0.37 -17.65 -3.39
CA GLU A 222 0.64 -18.70 -3.43
C GLU A 222 1.92 -18.28 -2.68
N SER A 223 2.46 -17.10 -3.00
CA SER A 223 3.71 -16.61 -2.41
C SER A 223 3.52 -15.84 -1.10
N GLY A 224 2.31 -15.34 -0.82
CA GLY A 224 2.04 -14.43 0.31
C GLY A 224 2.63 -13.03 0.13
N GLU A 225 3.13 -12.69 -1.06
CA GLU A 225 3.68 -11.37 -1.35
C GLU A 225 2.58 -10.29 -1.29
N ARG A 226 2.82 -9.22 -0.54
CA ARG A 226 1.94 -8.03 -0.52
C ARG A 226 2.00 -7.31 -1.86
N LEU A 227 0.86 -7.23 -2.54
CA LEU A 227 0.75 -6.64 -3.88
C LEU A 227 0.32 -5.17 -3.82
N LEU A 228 -0.71 -4.87 -3.04
CA LEU A 228 -1.34 -3.55 -2.96
C LEU A 228 -2.25 -3.42 -1.73
N GLY A 229 -2.62 -2.18 -1.40
CA GLY A 229 -3.60 -1.89 -0.35
C GLY A 229 -5.03 -1.86 -0.89
N LEU A 230 -6.00 -2.15 -0.04
CA LEU A 230 -7.43 -2.08 -0.37
C LEU A 230 -8.13 -1.04 0.50
N GLU A 231 -8.88 -0.15 -0.14
CA GLU A 231 -9.77 0.81 0.52
C GLU A 231 -11.17 0.70 -0.09
N ILE A 232 -12.16 0.33 0.72
CA ILE A 232 -13.55 0.11 0.34
C ILE A 232 -14.40 1.29 0.82
N LYS A 233 -15.28 1.78 -0.06
CA LYS A 233 -16.32 2.73 0.29
C LYS A 233 -17.69 2.27 -0.21
N CYS A 234 -18.64 2.27 0.70
CA CYS A 234 -20.05 2.02 0.42
C CYS A 234 -20.83 3.34 0.64
N PRO A 235 -20.87 4.27 -0.35
CA PRO A 235 -21.52 5.57 -0.17
C PRO A 235 -23.04 5.43 -0.02
N TYR A 236 -23.55 5.53 1.22
CA TYR A 236 -24.97 5.36 1.51
C TYR A 236 -25.89 6.27 0.67
N LYS A 237 -25.46 7.52 0.40
CA LYS A 237 -26.17 8.49 -0.45
C LYS A 237 -26.43 7.96 -1.87
N HIS A 238 -25.47 7.22 -2.43
CA HIS A 238 -25.46 6.76 -3.83
C HIS A 238 -25.66 5.26 -3.97
N ARG A 239 -26.08 4.58 -2.88
CA ARG A 239 -26.21 3.12 -2.82
C ARG A 239 -27.14 2.53 -3.89
N ASP A 240 -28.13 3.30 -4.37
CA ASP A 240 -29.13 2.87 -5.36
C ASP A 240 -28.85 3.44 -6.76
N ARG A 241 -27.66 3.99 -6.99
CA ARG A 241 -27.21 4.58 -8.26
C ARG A 241 -26.06 3.78 -8.85
N THR A 242 -25.84 3.92 -10.16
CA THR A 242 -24.55 3.54 -10.76
C THR A 242 -23.50 4.54 -10.31
N VAL A 243 -22.25 4.11 -10.26
CA VAL A 243 -21.09 4.96 -10.03
C VAL A 243 -21.01 6.03 -11.12
N ALA A 244 -21.39 5.72 -12.36
CA ALA A 244 -21.46 6.69 -13.44
C ALA A 244 -22.53 7.78 -13.21
N GLU A 245 -23.73 7.41 -12.74
CA GLU A 245 -24.78 8.37 -12.32
C GLU A 245 -24.26 9.26 -11.18
N ALA A 246 -23.66 8.66 -10.14
CA ALA A 246 -23.10 9.40 -9.00
C ALA A 246 -22.02 10.40 -9.44
N CYS A 247 -21.11 10.00 -10.34
CA CYS A 247 -20.09 10.88 -10.91
C CYS A 247 -20.68 12.09 -11.66
N ARG A 248 -21.77 11.90 -12.43
CA ARG A 248 -22.38 12.97 -13.23
C ARG A 248 -23.19 13.95 -12.38
N GLU A 249 -23.91 13.45 -11.39
CA GLU A 249 -24.89 14.24 -10.64
C GLU A 249 -24.32 14.88 -9.37
N ASP A 250 -23.27 14.31 -8.78
CA ASP A 250 -22.72 14.79 -7.52
C ASP A 250 -21.26 15.22 -7.67
N ARG A 251 -21.03 16.53 -7.76
CA ARG A 251 -19.68 17.11 -7.84
C ARG A 251 -18.81 16.77 -6.63
N GLN A 252 -19.42 16.47 -5.48
CA GLN A 252 -18.73 16.07 -4.25
C GLN A 252 -18.45 14.57 -4.20
N PHE A 253 -18.94 13.77 -5.15
CA PHE A 253 -18.64 12.35 -5.21
C PHE A 253 -17.13 12.12 -5.40
N CYS A 254 -16.61 11.06 -4.79
CA CYS A 254 -15.17 10.81 -4.76
C CYS A 254 -14.55 10.46 -6.12
N LEU A 255 -15.33 9.82 -7.00
CA LEU A 255 -14.86 9.42 -8.32
C LEU A 255 -15.28 10.43 -9.39
N GLU A 256 -14.57 10.39 -10.52
CA GLU A 256 -14.92 11.05 -11.76
C GLU A 256 -14.69 10.12 -12.96
N LEU A 257 -15.43 10.37 -14.04
CA LEU A 257 -15.28 9.62 -15.29
C LEU A 257 -13.96 10.00 -15.98
N LYS A 258 -13.23 9.00 -16.47
CA LYS A 258 -12.15 9.22 -17.43
C LYS A 258 -12.73 9.56 -18.80
N PRO A 259 -12.02 10.35 -19.64
CA PRO A 259 -12.40 10.56 -21.02
C PRO A 259 -12.63 9.20 -21.71
N LYS A 260 -13.74 9.07 -22.42
CA LYS A 260 -14.07 7.84 -23.14
C LYS A 260 -13.06 7.66 -24.28
N VAL A 261 -12.34 6.56 -24.28
CA VAL A 261 -11.48 6.16 -25.39
C VAL A 261 -12.16 4.98 -26.07
N GLY A 262 -12.95 5.26 -27.11
CA GLY A 262 -13.68 4.25 -27.88
C GLY A 262 -14.95 3.69 -27.22
N GLU A 263 -15.38 2.54 -27.72
CA GLU A 263 -16.48 1.75 -27.17
C GLU A 263 -15.99 0.91 -25.98
N GLY A 264 -16.77 0.88 -24.90
CA GLY A 264 -16.40 0.16 -23.69
C GLY A 264 -17.10 0.68 -22.44
N GLU A 265 -16.85 -0.03 -21.34
CA GLU A 265 -17.36 0.33 -20.02
C GLU A 265 -16.77 1.66 -19.51
N PRO A 266 -17.54 2.42 -18.71
CA PRO A 266 -17.04 3.65 -18.11
C PRO A 266 -15.84 3.37 -17.22
N GLN A 267 -14.76 4.12 -17.44
CA GLN A 267 -13.58 4.08 -16.58
C GLN A 267 -13.62 5.23 -15.58
N TYR A 268 -13.14 4.97 -14.36
CA TYR A 268 -13.17 5.93 -13.26
C TYR A 268 -11.76 6.30 -12.80
N ARG A 269 -11.63 7.47 -12.17
CA ARG A 269 -10.47 7.86 -11.37
C ARG A 269 -10.91 8.50 -10.07
N LEU A 270 -10.13 8.30 -9.01
CA LEU A 270 -10.30 8.97 -7.73
C LEU A 270 -9.84 10.42 -7.87
N LYS A 271 -10.69 11.38 -7.50
CA LYS A 271 -10.35 12.79 -7.56
C LYS A 271 -9.19 13.10 -6.61
N THR A 272 -8.11 13.68 -7.13
CA THR A 272 -6.89 13.96 -6.34
C THR A 272 -7.08 15.00 -5.24
N ASN A 273 -8.09 15.87 -5.38
CA ASN A 273 -8.49 16.85 -4.37
C ASN A 273 -9.47 16.29 -3.33
N HIS A 274 -9.93 15.04 -3.46
CA HIS A 274 -10.90 14.46 -2.54
C HIS A 274 -10.20 13.91 -1.28
N PRO A 275 -10.82 13.99 -0.09
CA PRO A 275 -10.24 13.46 1.15
C PRO A 275 -9.74 12.02 1.08
N TYR A 276 -10.48 11.14 0.40
CA TYR A 276 -10.08 9.74 0.21
C TYR A 276 -8.78 9.57 -0.57
N TYR A 277 -8.43 10.49 -1.49
CA TYR A 277 -7.12 10.41 -2.16
C TYR A 277 -5.99 10.61 -1.15
N THR A 278 -6.09 11.63 -0.30
CA THR A 278 -5.10 11.86 0.76
C THR A 278 -5.03 10.69 1.75
N GLN A 279 -6.18 10.09 2.07
CA GLN A 279 -6.24 8.92 2.94
C GLN A 279 -5.50 7.71 2.34
N VAL A 280 -5.77 7.38 1.08
CA VAL A 280 -5.13 6.24 0.38
C VAL A 280 -3.63 6.47 0.20
N GLN A 281 -3.21 7.70 -0.09
CA GLN A 281 -1.78 8.07 -0.15
C GLN A 281 -1.10 7.89 1.22
N CYS A 282 -1.77 8.29 2.31
CA CYS A 282 -1.28 8.07 3.67
C CYS A 282 -1.19 6.59 4.04
N GLN A 283 -2.20 5.78 3.68
CA GLN A 283 -2.17 4.33 3.91
C GLN A 283 -1.00 3.67 3.18
N MET A 284 -0.81 3.98 1.89
CA MET A 284 0.32 3.47 1.11
C MET A 284 1.67 3.84 1.74
N ALA A 285 1.85 5.10 2.16
CA ALA A 285 3.08 5.55 2.81
C ALA A 285 3.38 4.82 4.12
N VAL A 286 2.38 4.68 4.99
CA VAL A 286 2.55 4.06 6.33
C VAL A 286 2.79 2.55 6.22
N VAL A 287 2.13 1.87 5.28
CA VAL A 287 2.26 0.42 5.10
C VAL A 287 3.51 0.06 4.27
N GLY A 288 4.03 1.00 3.47
CA GLY A 288 5.14 0.75 2.55
C GLY A 288 4.70 0.14 1.22
N LEU A 289 3.56 0.57 0.68
CA LEU A 289 3.00 0.10 -0.59
C LEU A 289 3.09 1.18 -1.67
N HIS A 290 3.20 0.77 -2.94
CA HIS A 290 3.23 1.69 -4.09
C HIS A 290 1.90 1.78 -4.85
N LYS A 291 0.97 0.85 -4.59
CA LYS A 291 -0.33 0.76 -5.25
C LYS A 291 -1.41 0.46 -4.23
N ALA A 292 -2.61 0.94 -4.52
CA ALA A 292 -3.82 0.55 -3.83
C ALA A 292 -4.99 0.47 -4.83
N ASP A 293 -5.97 -0.37 -4.54
CA ASP A 293 -7.26 -0.34 -5.21
C ASP A 293 -8.26 0.37 -4.31
N PHE A 294 -8.86 1.43 -4.84
CA PHE A 294 -9.97 2.14 -4.22
C PHE A 294 -11.28 1.61 -4.80
N VAL A 295 -12.07 0.95 -3.95
CA VAL A 295 -13.29 0.25 -4.34
C VAL A 295 -14.51 1.03 -3.91
N VAL A 296 -15.43 1.26 -4.83
CA VAL A 296 -16.75 1.83 -4.53
C VAL A 296 -17.83 0.81 -4.80
N PHE A 297 -18.62 0.51 -3.77
CA PHE A 297 -19.77 -0.38 -3.87
C PHE A 297 -21.08 0.40 -3.84
N THR A 298 -21.92 0.14 -4.83
CA THR A 298 -23.35 0.44 -4.82
C THR A 298 -24.12 -0.87 -5.01
N ARG A 299 -25.43 -0.87 -4.78
CA ARG A 299 -26.26 -2.06 -5.05
C ARG A 299 -26.32 -2.41 -6.54
N LYS A 300 -25.87 -1.52 -7.43
CA LYS A 300 -25.83 -1.76 -8.87
C LYS A 300 -24.49 -2.33 -9.34
N GLU A 301 -23.37 -1.98 -8.70
CA GLU A 301 -22.04 -2.39 -9.16
C GLU A 301 -20.93 -2.24 -8.11
N ILE A 302 -19.77 -2.83 -8.41
CA ILE A 302 -18.49 -2.60 -7.74
C ILE A 302 -17.55 -1.94 -8.74
N ALA A 303 -17.15 -0.70 -8.49
CA ALA A 303 -16.11 -0.02 -9.25
C ALA A 303 -14.76 -0.17 -8.55
N ILE A 304 -13.77 -0.71 -9.26
CA ILE A 304 -12.39 -0.87 -8.78
C ILE A 304 -11.52 0.20 -9.46
N VAL A 305 -10.91 1.08 -8.67
CA VAL A 305 -10.12 2.21 -9.17
C VAL A 305 -8.68 2.09 -8.67
N PRO A 306 -7.72 1.75 -9.54
CA PRO A 306 -6.30 1.73 -9.17
C PRO A 306 -5.80 3.13 -8.82
N VAL A 307 -5.04 3.23 -7.73
CA VAL A 307 -4.37 4.44 -7.26
C VAL A 307 -2.89 4.13 -7.09
N THR A 308 -2.03 4.98 -7.65
CA THR A 308 -0.57 4.87 -7.53
C THR A 308 -0.09 5.87 -6.47
N PHE A 309 0.92 5.47 -5.70
CA PHE A 309 1.56 6.38 -4.76
C PHE A 309 2.18 7.59 -5.46
N ASP A 310 1.89 8.78 -4.95
CA ASP A 310 2.38 10.06 -5.45
C ASP A 310 3.36 10.66 -4.43
N PRO A 311 4.68 10.52 -4.64
CA PRO A 311 5.69 10.93 -3.67
C PRO A 311 5.72 12.45 -3.46
N GLU A 312 5.44 13.25 -4.49
CA GLU A 312 5.47 14.72 -4.38
C GLU A 312 4.25 15.23 -3.62
N PHE A 313 3.06 14.70 -3.95
CA PHE A 313 1.85 14.97 -3.18
C PHE A 313 2.02 14.56 -1.71
N TRP A 314 2.58 13.37 -1.47
CA TRP A 314 2.77 12.85 -0.12
C TRP A 314 3.78 13.69 0.67
N LYS A 315 4.92 14.06 0.08
CA LYS A 315 5.92 14.92 0.72
C LYS A 315 5.35 16.25 1.20
N SER A 316 4.54 16.90 0.35
CA SER A 316 3.83 18.13 0.71
C SER A 316 2.81 17.91 1.83
N THR A 317 2.03 16.82 1.75
CA THR A 317 1.03 16.44 2.74
C THR A 317 1.65 16.16 4.10
N LEU A 318 2.72 15.35 4.12
CA LEU A 318 3.44 14.93 5.32
C LEU A 318 4.05 16.14 6.05
N THR A 319 4.70 17.05 5.33
CA THR A 319 5.25 18.29 5.91
C THR A 319 4.19 19.08 6.67
N LYS A 320 2.98 19.20 6.11
CA LYS A 320 1.88 19.92 6.76
C LYS A 320 1.33 19.16 7.97
N MET A 321 1.26 17.84 7.89
CA MET A 321 0.81 17.00 9.01
C MET A 321 1.80 17.03 10.17
N GLU A 322 3.10 16.97 9.90
CA GLU A 322 4.15 17.10 10.90
C GLU A 322 4.10 18.47 11.58
N LYS A 323 3.94 19.56 10.81
CA LYS A 323 3.71 20.90 11.35
C LYS A 323 2.50 20.94 12.29
N PHE A 324 1.36 20.36 11.88
CA PHE A 324 0.19 20.30 12.76
C PHE A 324 0.46 19.52 14.04
N TYR A 325 1.13 18.38 13.94
CA TYR A 325 1.44 17.55 15.09
C TYR A 325 2.34 18.31 16.09
N LYS A 326 3.41 18.90 15.58
CA LYS A 326 4.37 19.69 16.34
C LYS A 326 3.76 20.93 16.98
N ASP A 327 3.03 21.72 16.21
CA ASP A 327 2.63 23.07 16.62
C ASP A 327 1.22 23.11 17.26
N ALA A 328 0.44 22.04 17.13
CA ALA A 328 -0.92 21.97 17.69
C ALA A 328 -1.12 20.78 18.64
N VAL A 329 -0.80 19.56 18.22
CA VAL A 329 -1.11 18.35 19.00
C VAL A 329 -0.21 18.26 20.25
N LEU A 330 1.11 18.37 20.09
CA LEU A 330 2.04 18.27 21.22
C LEU A 330 1.80 19.36 22.29
N PRO A 331 1.66 20.66 21.95
CA PRO A 331 1.36 21.69 22.94
C PRO A 331 0.02 21.48 23.65
N HIS A 332 -0.99 20.97 22.94
CA HIS A 332 -2.29 20.64 23.54
C HIS A 332 -2.17 19.51 24.56
N LEU A 333 -1.36 18.49 24.28
CA LEU A 333 -1.12 17.37 25.19
C LEU A 333 -0.32 17.78 26.43
N GLN A 334 0.73 18.59 26.24
CA GLN A 334 1.51 19.14 27.35
C GLN A 334 0.63 19.95 28.32
N LYS A 335 -0.23 20.83 27.79
CA LYS A 335 -1.15 21.65 28.61
C LYS A 335 -2.15 20.80 29.39
N LYS A 336 -2.58 19.66 28.84
CA LYS A 336 -3.54 18.78 29.50
C LYS A 336 -2.92 17.91 30.61
N GLY A 337 -1.61 17.69 30.59
CA GLY A 337 -0.95 16.77 31.52
C GLY A 337 -1.48 15.33 31.46
N LYS A 338 -2.13 14.94 30.35
CA LYS A 338 -2.78 13.64 30.15
C LYS A 338 -2.25 13.00 28.86
N GLY A 339 -1.62 11.83 28.98
CA GLY A 339 -1.11 11.04 27.87
C GLY A 339 0.29 10.49 28.14
N PRO A 340 0.87 9.73 27.19
CA PRO A 340 2.25 9.26 27.26
C PRO A 340 3.26 10.43 27.41
N PRO A 341 4.48 10.15 27.90
CA PRO A 341 5.51 11.18 28.05
C PRO A 341 5.79 11.89 26.72
N VAL A 342 5.79 13.23 26.72
CA VAL A 342 6.11 14.03 25.54
C VAL A 342 7.61 14.29 25.51
N GLN A 343 8.29 13.80 24.47
CA GLN A 343 9.73 14.01 24.33
C GLN A 343 9.98 15.47 23.91
N GLN A 344 10.66 16.22 24.77
CA GLN A 344 11.15 17.57 24.44
C GLN A 344 12.38 17.42 23.54
N ARG A 345 12.61 18.40 22.65
CA ARG A 345 13.86 18.41 21.87
C ARG A 345 15.05 18.62 22.81
N GLU A 346 16.12 17.87 22.60
CA GLU A 346 17.46 18.42 22.79
C GLU A 346 17.63 19.51 21.71
N GLU A 347 17.95 20.73 22.16
CA GLU A 347 18.10 21.92 21.31
C GLU A 347 19.20 21.76 20.25
#